data_AF-A0A6G0NGA4-F1
#
_entry.id   AF-A0A6G0NGA4-F1
#
_cell.length_a   1.000
_cell.length_b   1.000
_cell.length_c   1.000
_cell.angle_alpha   90.00
_cell.angle_beta   90.00
_cell.angle_gamma   90.00
#
_symmetry.space_group_name_H-M   'P 1'
#
loop_
_entity.id
_entity.type
_entity.pdbx_description
1 polymer ?
#
loop_
_entity_poly.entity_id
_entity_poly.type
_entity_poly.pdbx_seq_one_letter_code
_entity_poly.pdbx_strand_id
1 'polypeptide(L)'
;MQLRGRKRDFAASAAVTTISSAPSTFARKKRATKTKTASLGAKSAGQKVEVIAPSSSKFPVLTALKERASQSSNNSKILLEYPNLVPARLIHRYKRFLADVVLLDGGAKDESTKAETEAEEQEEEVITVYCPNTGPMVGLLDGLPNARVQLSKSNDPKRKYAYTLEMIQIHNGEREVWVGVHSTSANRMVEQALASRWFTELGHYDSVRREVKFAKNSRVDFVLTSNAEDGSVTHEKYVEVKSVTLALEGSEEDPSRCAVFPDTVSTRAQKHVTELTELLAAKIKAEESKKGPEREANTKTTATKLSAAIIFLVQRDDCTEFAPSIQHDKKFAELCSVAAKSGIQLLSYSCALMPDEANSSGAVSLLGSLPLQKDK
;
A
#
# COMPACT_ATOMS: atom_id res chain seq x y z
N MET A 1 -58.09 4.16 10.04
CA MET A 1 -58.88 3.28 9.15
C MET A 1 -57.94 2.17 8.66
N GLN A 2 -58.01 1.01 9.32
CA GLN A 2 -57.27 -0.22 8.97
C GLN A 2 -57.88 -0.85 7.72
N LEU A 3 -57.07 -1.61 6.96
CA LEU A 3 -57.37 -2.88 6.27
C LEU A 3 -56.03 -3.38 5.67
N ARG A 4 -55.33 -4.36 6.25
CA ARG A 4 -55.44 -5.83 6.01
C ARG A 4 -55.48 -6.13 4.49
N GLY A 5 -54.61 -6.93 3.87
CA GLY A 5 -53.65 -7.94 4.30
C GLY A 5 -53.71 -9.13 3.34
N ARG A 6 -52.60 -9.83 3.07
CA ARG A 6 -52.52 -11.30 2.96
C ARG A 6 -51.11 -11.79 2.58
N LYS A 7 -50.53 -12.57 3.50
CA LYS A 7 -49.50 -13.59 3.26
C LYS A 7 -50.09 -14.78 2.50
N ARG A 8 -49.25 -15.46 1.71
CA ARG A 8 -49.23 -16.94 1.63
C ARG A 8 -47.80 -17.42 1.42
N ASP A 9 -47.33 -18.21 2.38
CA ASP A 9 -46.27 -19.21 2.22
C ASP A 9 -46.86 -20.45 1.52
N PHE A 10 -46.05 -21.23 0.79
CA PHE A 10 -45.96 -22.70 0.91
C PHE A 10 -44.83 -23.25 0.02
N ALA A 11 -44.30 -24.40 0.45
CA ALA A 11 -42.99 -24.94 0.17
C ALA A 11 -42.94 -26.10 -0.86
N ALA A 12 -41.69 -26.50 -1.16
CA ALA A 12 -41.19 -27.86 -1.37
C ALA A 12 -41.13 -28.50 -2.79
N SER A 13 -39.87 -28.79 -3.17
CA SER A 13 -39.28 -30.09 -3.54
C SER A 13 -39.68 -30.81 -4.86
N ALA A 14 -38.67 -31.08 -5.70
CA ALA A 14 -38.39 -32.41 -6.25
C ALA A 14 -36.98 -32.49 -6.90
N ALA A 15 -36.27 -33.57 -6.59
CA ALA A 15 -34.99 -33.98 -7.15
C ALA A 15 -35.20 -34.88 -8.38
N VAL A 16 -34.24 -34.89 -9.32
CA VAL A 16 -34.01 -36.02 -10.23
C VAL A 16 -32.51 -36.21 -10.47
N THR A 17 -32.07 -37.44 -10.21
CA THR A 17 -30.76 -38.07 -10.41
C THR A 17 -30.62 -38.56 -11.85
N THR A 18 -29.43 -38.47 -12.45
CA THR A 18 -28.92 -39.53 -13.36
C THR A 18 -27.39 -39.58 -13.38
N ILE A 19 -26.90 -40.81 -13.53
CA ILE A 19 -25.57 -41.37 -13.26
C ILE A 19 -24.79 -41.57 -14.58
N SER A 20 -23.47 -41.84 -14.44
CA SER A 20 -22.59 -42.66 -15.32
C SER A 20 -21.63 -41.84 -16.20
N SER A 21 -20.35 -42.19 -16.43
CA SER A 21 -19.44 -43.27 -15.98
C SER A 21 -18.00 -42.88 -16.38
N ALA A 22 -17.00 -43.32 -15.62
CA ALA A 22 -15.59 -43.34 -16.01
C ALA A 22 -15.28 -44.47 -17.02
N PRO A 23 -14.09 -44.48 -17.63
CA PRO A 23 -13.12 -45.50 -17.21
C PRO A 23 -11.66 -45.03 -17.12
N SER A 24 -10.91 -45.78 -16.32
CA SER A 24 -9.47 -45.72 -16.06
C SER A 24 -8.64 -46.53 -17.06
N THR A 25 -7.39 -46.15 -17.30
CA THR A 25 -6.29 -47.11 -17.55
C THR A 25 -4.91 -46.58 -17.10
N PHE A 26 -4.17 -47.49 -16.47
CA PHE A 26 -2.73 -47.57 -16.12
C PHE A 26 -1.82 -47.28 -17.34
N ALA A 27 -0.51 -46.99 -17.31
CA ALA A 27 0.61 -47.03 -16.36
C ALA A 27 1.83 -46.35 -17.03
N ARG A 28 2.90 -46.03 -16.27
CA ARG A 28 4.28 -46.55 -16.45
C ARG A 28 5.37 -45.59 -15.91
N LYS A 29 6.15 -46.09 -14.96
CA LYS A 29 7.41 -45.52 -14.45
C LYS A 29 8.48 -45.47 -15.55
N LYS A 30 9.30 -44.40 -15.57
CA LYS A 30 10.74 -44.49 -15.85
C LYS A 30 11.54 -43.54 -14.95
N ARG A 31 12.64 -44.08 -14.47
CA ARG A 31 13.64 -43.54 -13.56
C ARG A 31 14.82 -43.09 -14.43
N ALA A 32 15.45 -41.96 -14.16
CA ALA A 32 16.78 -41.64 -14.68
C ALA A 32 17.57 -40.82 -13.66
N THR A 33 18.87 -41.02 -13.70
CA THR A 33 19.89 -40.88 -12.66
C THR A 33 20.57 -39.51 -12.61
N LYS A 34 20.95 -39.14 -11.38
CA LYS A 34 22.08 -38.31 -10.92
C LYS A 34 23.04 -37.75 -11.98
N THR A 35 23.39 -36.47 -11.81
CA THR A 35 24.79 -36.03 -11.89
C THR A 35 25.06 -35.00 -10.79
N LYS A 36 26.07 -35.29 -9.96
CA LYS A 36 26.65 -34.35 -8.99
C LYS A 36 27.72 -33.54 -9.73
N THR A 37 27.68 -32.23 -9.60
CA THR A 37 28.87 -31.38 -9.70
C THR A 37 28.90 -30.52 -8.45
N ALA A 38 29.94 -30.73 -7.66
CA ALA A 38 30.27 -29.90 -6.52
C ALA A 38 31.17 -28.77 -7.03
N SER A 39 30.78 -27.52 -6.78
CA SER A 39 31.70 -26.40 -6.72
C SER A 39 31.46 -25.64 -5.42
N LEU A 40 32.50 -25.58 -4.61
CA LEU A 40 32.60 -24.72 -3.44
C LEU A 40 32.62 -23.27 -3.93
N GLY A 41 31.65 -22.49 -3.49
CA GLY A 41 31.58 -21.04 -3.70
C GLY A 41 30.82 -20.42 -2.55
N ALA A 42 31.42 -19.43 -1.91
CA ALA A 42 30.98 -18.79 -0.67
C ALA A 42 29.49 -18.39 -0.71
N LYS A 43 28.71 -18.87 0.27
CA LYS A 43 27.32 -18.44 0.47
C LYS A 43 27.32 -17.15 1.27
N SER A 44 27.07 -16.01 0.63
CA SER A 44 26.38 -14.93 1.34
C SER A 44 24.95 -15.41 1.60
N ALA A 45 24.59 -15.63 2.85
CA ALA A 45 23.25 -16.03 3.24
C ALA A 45 22.27 -14.86 3.01
N GLY A 46 21.85 -14.65 1.76
CA GLY A 46 20.65 -13.88 1.46
C GLY A 46 19.45 -14.66 1.98
N GLN A 47 19.03 -14.36 3.21
CA GLN A 47 17.90 -15.01 3.85
C GLN A 47 16.63 -14.61 3.09
N LYS A 48 15.88 -15.59 2.59
CA LYS A 48 14.73 -15.39 1.71
C LYS A 48 13.47 -15.13 2.54
N VAL A 49 12.87 -13.95 2.43
CA VAL A 49 11.54 -13.65 2.99
C VAL A 49 10.48 -14.26 2.08
N GLU A 50 9.50 -14.96 2.65
CA GLU A 50 8.36 -15.49 1.89
C GLU A 50 7.16 -14.55 1.96
N VAL A 51 6.71 -14.05 0.81
CA VAL A 51 5.47 -13.26 0.69
C VAL A 51 4.35 -14.21 0.28
N ILE A 52 3.38 -14.40 1.17
CA ILE A 52 2.27 -15.35 1.00
C ILE A 52 1.00 -14.55 0.66
N ALA A 53 0.57 -14.63 -0.60
CA ALA A 53 -0.67 -14.01 -1.04
C ALA A 53 -1.90 -14.87 -0.63
N PRO A 54 -3.00 -14.26 -0.16
CA PRO A 54 -4.29 -14.94 -0.17
C PRO A 54 -4.65 -15.27 -1.64
N SER A 55 -5.27 -16.42 -1.87
CA SER A 55 -5.59 -16.89 -3.22
C SER A 55 -6.35 -15.81 -4.01
N SER A 56 -5.90 -15.55 -5.25
CA SER A 56 -6.44 -14.62 -6.26
C SER A 56 -5.90 -13.17 -6.37
N SER A 57 -4.59 -12.95 -6.25
CA SER A 57 -3.96 -11.78 -6.90
C SER A 57 -3.34 -12.20 -8.25
N LYS A 58 -3.99 -11.89 -9.38
CA LYS A 58 -3.46 -12.10 -10.73
C LYS A 58 -2.66 -10.87 -11.19
N PHE A 59 -1.48 -10.63 -10.63
CA PHE A 59 -0.49 -9.71 -11.24
C PHE A 59 0.94 -10.24 -11.01
N PRO A 60 1.81 -10.21 -12.03
CA PRO A 60 3.10 -10.90 -12.02
C PRO A 60 4.17 -10.09 -11.27
N VAL A 61 4.03 -9.92 -9.96
CA VAL A 61 5.04 -9.24 -9.13
C VAL A 61 6.08 -10.24 -8.61
N LEU A 62 5.67 -11.48 -8.32
CA LEU A 62 6.51 -12.48 -7.66
C LEU A 62 7.65 -13.01 -8.53
N THR A 63 7.49 -13.06 -9.85
CA THR A 63 8.53 -13.58 -10.76
C THR A 63 9.66 -12.56 -10.94
N ALA A 64 9.34 -11.26 -11.05
CA ALA A 64 10.32 -10.19 -11.25
C ALA A 64 11.24 -9.96 -10.02
N LEU A 65 10.78 -10.31 -8.82
CA LEU A 65 11.55 -10.18 -7.59
C LEU A 65 12.72 -11.18 -7.48
N LYS A 66 12.62 -12.32 -8.16
CA LYS A 66 13.63 -13.39 -8.08
C LYS A 66 14.86 -13.12 -8.95
N GLU A 67 14.71 -12.33 -10.01
CA GLU A 67 15.76 -12.05 -11.00
C GLU A 67 16.53 -10.75 -10.70
N ARG A 68 15.94 -9.82 -9.94
CA ARG A 68 16.55 -8.50 -9.64
C ARG A 68 17.54 -8.49 -8.47
N ALA A 69 17.59 -9.54 -7.66
CA ALA A 69 18.56 -9.64 -6.56
C ALA A 69 20.02 -9.82 -7.05
N SER A 70 20.24 -10.05 -8.35
CA SER A 70 21.56 -10.31 -8.94
C SER A 70 22.15 -9.18 -9.77
N GLN A 71 21.47 -8.05 -9.99
CA GLN A 71 21.97 -6.98 -10.87
C GLN A 71 21.49 -5.59 -10.44
N SER A 72 22.37 -4.83 -9.77
CA SER A 72 22.58 -3.37 -9.92
C SER A 72 23.29 -2.81 -8.68
N SER A 73 24.52 -2.33 -8.89
CA SER A 73 25.20 -1.42 -7.99
C SER A 73 24.56 -0.03 -8.11
N ASN A 74 23.52 0.22 -7.32
CA ASN A 74 23.12 1.56 -6.89
C ASN A 74 22.27 1.41 -5.62
N ASN A 75 22.61 2.16 -4.58
CA ASN A 75 22.06 2.07 -3.21
C ASN A 75 20.58 2.55 -3.10
N SER A 76 19.80 2.46 -4.18
CA SER A 76 18.47 3.03 -4.27
C SER A 76 17.39 2.05 -3.81
N LYS A 77 16.64 2.46 -2.79
CA LYS A 77 15.52 1.68 -2.23
C LYS A 77 14.24 1.86 -3.06
N ILE A 78 14.21 1.32 -4.27
CA ILE A 78 13.04 1.43 -5.17
C ILE A 78 11.84 0.63 -4.65
N LEU A 79 10.73 1.32 -4.41
CA LEU A 79 9.45 0.78 -3.93
C LEU A 79 8.52 0.37 -5.07
N LEU A 80 8.53 1.12 -6.16
CA LEU A 80 7.65 0.94 -7.31
C LEU A 80 8.29 1.52 -8.56
N GLU A 81 8.08 0.85 -9.70
CA GLU A 81 8.46 1.34 -11.02
C GLU A 81 7.20 1.52 -11.87
N TYR A 82 7.21 2.58 -12.66
CA TYR A 82 6.21 2.84 -13.69
C TYR A 82 6.87 2.63 -15.05
N PRO A 83 6.51 1.58 -15.79
CA PRO A 83 7.11 1.33 -17.10
C PRO A 83 6.52 2.22 -18.20
N ASN A 84 5.36 2.85 -17.95
CA ASN A 84 4.65 3.72 -18.88
C ASN A 84 3.93 4.82 -18.09
N LEU A 85 4.56 6.00 -17.99
CA LEU A 85 3.92 7.23 -17.52
C LEU A 85 3.60 8.13 -18.70
N VAL A 86 2.41 8.72 -18.64
CA VAL A 86 1.92 9.68 -19.64
C VAL A 86 1.69 11.02 -18.95
N PRO A 87 2.43 12.07 -19.37
CA PRO A 87 2.23 13.40 -18.83
C PRO A 87 0.88 13.99 -19.25
N ALA A 88 0.25 14.74 -18.36
CA ALA A 88 -0.99 15.46 -18.65
C ALA A 88 -1.12 16.74 -17.81
N ARG A 89 -2.15 17.53 -18.12
CA ARG A 89 -2.67 18.64 -17.31
C ARG A 89 -4.04 18.28 -16.78
N LEU A 90 -4.21 18.35 -15.47
CA LEU A 90 -5.49 18.14 -14.80
C LEU A 90 -6.36 19.39 -14.91
N ILE A 91 -7.57 19.24 -15.43
CA ILE A 91 -8.52 20.34 -15.59
C ILE A 91 -9.41 20.45 -14.36
N HIS A 92 -10.06 19.36 -13.97
CA HIS A 92 -10.78 19.28 -12.70
C HIS A 92 -10.97 17.83 -12.24
N ARG A 93 -11.18 17.67 -10.92
CA ARG A 93 -11.52 16.39 -10.29
C ARG A 93 -12.97 16.41 -9.81
N TYR A 94 -13.70 15.32 -10.03
CA TYR A 94 -15.11 15.23 -9.68
C TYR A 94 -15.53 13.81 -9.32
N LYS A 95 -16.67 13.69 -8.63
CA LYS A 95 -17.21 12.41 -8.12
C LYS A 95 -16.19 11.58 -7.32
N ARG A 96 -15.12 12.21 -6.80
CA ARG A 96 -13.96 11.61 -6.11
C ARG A 96 -13.06 10.74 -6.99
N PHE A 97 -13.63 9.88 -7.83
CA PHE A 97 -12.90 8.87 -8.60
C PHE A 97 -12.68 9.21 -10.08
N LEU A 98 -13.10 10.39 -10.54
CA LEU A 98 -12.89 10.85 -11.91
C LEU A 98 -12.13 12.16 -11.95
N ALA A 99 -11.37 12.33 -13.01
CA ALA A 99 -10.66 13.55 -13.33
C ALA A 99 -10.70 13.75 -14.85
N ASP A 100 -10.85 15.00 -15.28
CA ASP A 100 -10.72 15.35 -16.69
C ASP A 100 -9.36 16.00 -16.91
N VAL A 101 -8.65 15.56 -17.95
CA VAL A 101 -7.26 15.93 -18.23
C VAL A 101 -7.05 16.19 -19.72
N VAL A 102 -6.04 16.99 -20.03
CA VAL A 102 -5.48 17.11 -21.38
C VAL A 102 -4.13 16.40 -21.40
N LEU A 103 -3.96 15.41 -22.28
CA LEU A 103 -2.68 14.72 -22.45
C LEU A 103 -1.65 15.67 -23.04
N LEU A 104 -0.39 15.59 -22.57
CA LEU A 104 0.70 16.30 -23.23
C LEU A 104 1.43 15.34 -24.17
N ASP A 105 1.82 15.84 -25.34
CA ASP A 105 2.69 15.11 -26.25
C ASP A 105 4.01 14.78 -25.53
N GLY A 106 4.40 13.50 -25.59
CA GLY A 106 5.56 12.98 -24.87
C GLY A 106 6.83 13.77 -25.19
N GLY A 107 7.29 14.51 -24.19
CA GLY A 107 8.50 15.34 -24.23
C GLY A 107 8.29 16.62 -23.46
N ALA A 108 8.95 16.75 -22.31
CA ALA A 108 9.17 18.04 -21.67
C ALA A 108 9.87 18.96 -22.67
N LYS A 109 9.10 19.74 -23.42
CA LYS A 109 9.63 20.92 -24.09
C LYS A 109 9.67 21.97 -23.00
N ASP A 110 10.87 22.30 -22.54
CA ASP A 110 11.13 23.51 -21.76
C ASP A 110 10.31 24.65 -22.37
N GLU A 111 9.46 25.26 -21.54
CA GLU A 111 8.65 26.42 -21.91
C GLU A 111 9.50 27.64 -22.33
N SER A 112 10.83 27.56 -22.22
CA SER A 112 11.78 28.57 -22.71
C SER A 112 12.06 28.54 -24.21
N THR A 113 11.48 27.60 -24.98
CA THR A 113 11.65 27.53 -26.45
C THR A 113 10.32 27.25 -27.16
N LYS A 114 9.33 28.10 -26.94
CA LYS A 114 8.31 28.37 -27.98
C LYS A 114 8.63 29.70 -28.62
N ALA A 115 9.46 29.63 -29.67
CA ALA A 115 9.47 30.65 -30.68
C ALA A 115 8.04 30.81 -31.22
N GLU A 116 7.66 32.07 -31.40
CA GLU A 116 6.41 32.55 -31.95
C GLU A 116 6.14 31.89 -33.32
N THR A 117 5.45 30.75 -33.29
CA THR A 117 4.79 30.20 -34.47
C THR A 117 3.30 30.36 -34.26
N GLU A 118 2.68 31.02 -35.22
CA GLU A 118 1.28 31.44 -35.29
C GLU A 118 0.33 30.44 -34.62
N ALA A 119 -0.40 30.92 -33.62
CA ALA A 119 -1.36 30.16 -32.85
C ALA A 119 -2.57 29.81 -33.73
N GLU A 120 -2.50 28.68 -34.41
CA GLU A 120 -3.72 27.95 -34.76
C GLU A 120 -4.37 27.53 -33.43
N GLU A 121 -5.62 27.92 -33.21
CA GLU A 121 -6.47 27.45 -32.11
C GLU A 121 -6.70 25.95 -32.27
N GLN A 122 -5.73 25.12 -31.87
CA GLN A 122 -5.94 23.69 -31.74
C GLN A 122 -6.77 23.44 -30.48
N GLU A 123 -8.00 22.99 -30.67
CA GLU A 123 -8.84 22.51 -29.57
C GLU A 123 -8.13 21.35 -28.85
N GLU A 124 -7.87 21.53 -27.56
CA GLU A 124 -7.25 20.49 -26.74
C GLU A 124 -8.28 19.39 -26.41
N GLU A 125 -7.95 18.14 -26.73
CA GLU A 125 -8.82 17.01 -26.39
C GLU A 125 -8.80 16.74 -24.88
N VAL A 126 -9.95 16.94 -24.23
CA VAL A 126 -10.17 16.60 -22.83
C VAL A 126 -10.64 15.14 -22.71
N ILE A 127 -9.91 14.34 -21.93
CA ILE A 127 -10.26 12.94 -21.66
C ILE A 127 -10.53 12.71 -20.17
N THR A 128 -11.46 11.80 -19.87
CA THR A 128 -11.74 11.37 -18.48
C THR A 128 -10.83 10.21 -18.06
N VAL A 129 -10.22 10.34 -16.89
CA VAL A 129 -9.31 9.35 -16.29
C VAL A 129 -9.80 8.90 -14.91
N TYR A 130 -9.31 7.74 -14.45
CA TYR A 130 -9.60 7.24 -13.11
C TYR A 130 -8.71 7.92 -12.06
N CYS A 131 -9.31 8.43 -10.99
CA CYS A 131 -8.62 8.98 -9.82
C CYS A 131 -8.67 7.96 -8.66
N PRO A 132 -7.59 7.22 -8.37
CA PRO A 132 -7.51 6.22 -7.29
C PRO A 132 -7.31 6.84 -5.89
N ASN A 133 -7.93 8.00 -5.65
CA ASN A 133 -7.97 8.67 -4.35
C ASN A 133 -9.43 8.93 -3.97
N THR A 134 -9.84 8.52 -2.78
CA THR A 134 -11.22 8.72 -2.30
C THR A 134 -11.38 9.90 -1.35
N GLY A 135 -10.25 10.44 -0.86
CA GLY A 135 -10.20 11.64 -0.02
C GLY A 135 -10.35 12.92 -0.84
N PRO A 136 -10.41 14.09 -0.19
CA PRO A 136 -10.54 15.39 -0.85
C PRO A 136 -9.28 15.81 -1.63
N MET A 137 -8.10 15.23 -1.34
CA MET A 137 -6.81 15.68 -1.89
C MET A 137 -6.52 17.14 -1.50
N VAL A 138 -6.71 17.46 -0.21
CA VAL A 138 -6.42 18.81 0.34
C VAL A 138 -4.97 19.21 0.04
N GLY A 139 -4.78 20.44 -0.41
CA GLY A 139 -3.47 21.01 -0.73
C GLY A 139 -2.82 20.47 -2.01
N LEU A 140 -3.54 19.66 -2.81
CA LEU A 140 -3.03 19.12 -4.08
C LEU A 140 -3.69 19.71 -5.31
N LEU A 141 -4.80 20.44 -5.16
CA LEU A 141 -5.65 20.88 -6.26
C LEU A 141 -5.55 22.39 -6.53
N ASP A 142 -4.60 23.08 -5.90
CA ASP A 142 -4.47 24.54 -5.98
C ASP A 142 -3.97 25.01 -7.35
N GLY A 143 -3.24 24.14 -8.07
CA GLY A 143 -2.80 24.40 -9.45
C GLY A 143 -3.88 24.21 -10.52
N LEU A 144 -5.16 24.11 -10.15
CA LEU A 144 -6.26 23.94 -11.09
C LEU A 144 -6.82 25.27 -11.62
N PRO A 145 -7.31 25.29 -12.88
CA PRO A 145 -7.11 24.26 -13.89
C PRO A 145 -5.65 24.23 -14.36
N ASN A 146 -5.23 23.12 -14.97
CA ASN A 146 -3.92 22.89 -15.59
C ASN A 146 -2.80 22.35 -14.67
N ALA A 147 -3.13 21.77 -13.51
CA ALA A 147 -2.13 21.16 -12.64
C ALA A 147 -1.39 20.02 -13.37
N ARG A 148 -0.06 20.03 -13.31
CA ARG A 148 0.76 19.00 -13.95
C ARG A 148 0.56 17.65 -13.27
N VAL A 149 0.33 16.60 -14.05
CA VAL A 149 0.10 15.24 -13.53
C VAL A 149 0.79 14.17 -14.38
N GLN A 150 0.99 12.99 -13.79
CA GLN A 150 1.40 11.79 -14.52
C GLN A 150 0.35 10.69 -14.39
N LEU A 151 0.11 10.00 -15.49
CA LEU A 151 -0.88 8.95 -15.63
C LEU A 151 -0.21 7.63 -15.95
N SER A 152 -0.68 6.52 -15.37
CA SER A 152 -0.39 5.19 -15.93
C SER A 152 -1.44 4.81 -16.97
N LYS A 153 -1.04 4.10 -18.01
CA LYS A 153 -1.94 3.57 -19.05
C LYS A 153 -2.11 2.06 -18.92
N SER A 154 -3.35 1.59 -18.90
CA SER A 154 -3.68 0.17 -18.97
C SER A 154 -4.07 -0.21 -20.39
N ASN A 155 -3.54 -1.36 -20.85
CA ASN A 155 -3.89 -1.95 -22.15
C ASN A 155 -5.09 -2.91 -22.07
N ASP A 156 -5.75 -3.03 -20.91
CA ASP A 156 -6.93 -3.89 -20.77
C ASP A 156 -8.14 -3.24 -21.45
N PRO A 157 -8.64 -3.80 -22.58
CA PRO A 157 -9.73 -3.21 -23.33
C PRO A 157 -11.07 -3.23 -22.57
N LYS A 158 -11.16 -3.97 -21.45
CA LYS A 158 -12.36 -4.02 -20.60
C LYS A 158 -12.45 -2.84 -19.65
N ARG A 159 -11.37 -2.06 -19.47
CA ARG A 159 -11.40 -0.90 -18.58
C ARG A 159 -12.19 0.23 -19.21
N LYS A 160 -13.13 0.78 -18.44
CA LYS A 160 -13.87 1.99 -18.83
C LYS A 160 -12.95 3.20 -18.99
N TYR A 161 -11.91 3.30 -18.15
CA TYR A 161 -10.92 4.38 -18.18
C TYR A 161 -9.53 3.74 -18.33
N ALA A 162 -8.88 3.99 -19.47
CA ALA A 162 -7.56 3.43 -19.77
C ALA A 162 -6.47 4.04 -18.87
N TYR A 163 -6.63 5.31 -18.49
CA TYR A 163 -5.65 6.06 -17.71
C TYR A 163 -6.02 6.13 -16.23
N THR A 164 -5.00 6.04 -15.38
CA THR A 164 -5.09 6.18 -13.93
C THR A 164 -4.18 7.31 -13.48
N LEU A 165 -4.69 8.26 -12.70
CA LEU A 165 -3.92 9.34 -12.10
C LEU A 165 -2.98 8.78 -11.02
N GLU A 166 -1.67 8.90 -11.20
CA GLU A 166 -0.66 8.32 -10.29
C GLU A 166 -0.06 9.37 -9.35
N MET A 167 0.29 10.54 -9.90
CA MET A 167 0.91 11.64 -9.15
C MET A 167 0.56 13.00 -9.75
N ILE A 168 0.64 14.02 -8.90
CA ILE A 168 0.39 15.43 -9.20
C ILE A 168 1.58 16.26 -8.75
N GLN A 169 1.96 17.27 -9.53
CA GLN A 169 3.00 18.22 -9.17
C GLN A 169 2.36 19.40 -8.45
N ILE A 170 2.99 19.85 -7.37
CA ILE A 170 2.61 21.07 -6.65
C ILE A 170 3.85 21.92 -6.41
N HIS A 171 3.67 23.24 -6.32
CA HIS A 171 4.71 24.14 -5.82
C HIS A 171 4.61 24.23 -4.30
N ASN A 172 5.69 23.94 -3.57
CA ASN A 172 5.69 23.94 -2.09
C ASN A 172 6.15 25.27 -1.46
N GLY A 173 6.30 26.32 -2.27
CA GLY A 173 6.86 27.61 -1.87
C GLY A 173 8.34 27.80 -2.26
N GLU A 174 9.06 26.70 -2.46
CA GLU A 174 10.50 26.72 -2.82
C GLU A 174 10.78 26.04 -4.17
N ARG A 175 10.09 24.93 -4.44
CA ARG A 175 10.25 24.14 -5.65
C ARG A 175 8.99 23.37 -6.01
N GLU A 176 9.02 22.80 -7.21
CA GLU A 176 8.06 21.78 -7.63
C GLU A 176 8.32 20.44 -6.93
N VAL A 177 7.23 19.81 -6.47
CA VAL A 177 7.22 18.55 -5.72
C VAL A 177 6.21 17.60 -6.35
N TRP A 178 6.64 16.39 -6.68
CA TRP A 178 5.73 15.32 -7.09
C TRP A 178 5.12 14.63 -5.87
N VAL A 179 3.78 14.61 -5.83
CA VAL A 179 3.00 13.96 -4.77
C VAL A 179 2.22 12.78 -5.33
N GLY A 180 2.35 11.62 -4.70
CA GLY A 180 1.60 10.42 -5.09
C GLY A 180 0.13 10.51 -4.69
N VAL A 181 -0.78 10.28 -5.64
CA VAL A 181 -2.23 10.35 -5.37
C VAL A 181 -2.88 8.98 -5.25
N HIS A 182 -2.22 7.94 -5.75
CA HIS A 182 -2.76 6.57 -5.80
C HIS A 182 -2.70 5.91 -4.42
N SER A 183 -3.71 6.15 -3.60
CA SER A 183 -3.77 5.66 -2.21
C SER A 183 -3.56 4.14 -2.08
N THR A 184 -4.11 3.33 -2.99
CA THR A 184 -3.93 1.86 -2.97
C THR A 184 -2.56 1.37 -3.43
N SER A 185 -1.72 2.22 -4.04
CA SER A 185 -0.34 1.85 -4.37
C SER A 185 0.55 1.78 -3.13
N ALA A 186 0.18 2.48 -2.04
CA ALA A 186 0.92 2.48 -0.77
C ALA A 186 1.11 1.07 -0.22
N ASN A 187 0.09 0.20 -0.27
CA ASN A 187 0.22 -1.18 0.16
C ASN A 187 1.26 -1.95 -0.68
N ARG A 188 1.32 -1.73 -2.00
CA ARG A 188 2.32 -2.38 -2.87
C ARG A 188 3.74 -1.91 -2.56
N MET A 189 3.89 -0.60 -2.31
CA MET A 189 5.17 -0.01 -1.91
C MET A 189 5.64 -0.54 -0.55
N VAL A 190 4.76 -0.59 0.44
CA VAL A 190 5.07 -1.15 1.76
C VAL A 190 5.36 -2.65 1.67
N GLU A 191 4.65 -3.42 0.85
CA GLU A 191 4.94 -4.83 0.60
C GLU A 191 6.37 -5.02 0.08
N GLN A 192 6.81 -4.17 -0.87
CA GLN A 192 8.18 -4.20 -1.38
C GLN A 192 9.20 -3.89 -0.28
N ALA A 193 8.99 -2.84 0.50
CA ALA A 193 9.88 -2.49 1.60
C ALA A 193 9.92 -3.56 2.71
N LEU A 194 8.80 -4.24 2.97
CA LEU A 194 8.72 -5.38 3.88
C LEU A 194 9.48 -6.59 3.32
N ALA A 195 9.33 -6.91 2.04
CA ALA A 195 10.10 -7.99 1.42
C ALA A 195 11.62 -7.72 1.49
N SER A 196 12.02 -6.46 1.33
CA SER A 196 13.41 -6.01 1.40
C SER A 196 13.92 -5.69 2.81
N ARG A 197 13.09 -5.84 3.85
CA ARG A 197 13.42 -5.54 5.27
C ARG A 197 13.96 -4.12 5.48
N TRP A 198 13.40 -3.12 4.79
CA TRP A 198 13.86 -1.74 4.87
C TRP A 198 13.32 -0.94 6.07
N PHE A 199 12.29 -1.44 6.75
CA PHE A 199 11.76 -0.89 8.00
C PHE A 199 12.43 -1.58 9.19
N THR A 200 13.52 -1.01 9.68
CA THR A 200 14.38 -1.66 10.68
C THR A 200 13.72 -1.79 12.05
N GLU A 201 12.82 -0.88 12.40
CA GLU A 201 12.02 -0.84 13.64
C GLU A 201 11.05 -2.03 13.73
N LEU A 202 10.77 -2.68 12.59
CA LEU A 202 9.95 -3.88 12.56
C LEU A 202 10.70 -5.11 13.06
N GLY A 203 12.02 -5.08 13.13
CA GLY A 203 12.85 -6.19 13.57
C GLY A 203 12.86 -7.35 12.58
N HIS A 204 13.29 -8.53 13.04
CA HIS A 204 13.33 -9.74 12.22
C HIS A 204 11.92 -10.33 11.98
N TYR A 205 11.71 -10.87 10.78
CA TYR A 205 10.56 -11.70 10.41
C TYR A 205 10.89 -12.58 9.20
N ASP A 206 10.27 -13.76 9.15
CA ASP A 206 10.48 -14.79 8.13
C ASP A 206 9.46 -14.69 6.99
N SER A 207 8.22 -14.31 7.29
CA SER A 207 7.14 -14.25 6.29
C SER A 207 6.30 -12.99 6.38
N VAL A 208 5.68 -12.63 5.25
CA VAL A 208 4.73 -11.52 5.11
C VAL A 208 3.42 -12.07 4.53
N ARG A 209 2.33 -11.99 5.29
CA ARG A 209 0.98 -12.36 4.84
C ARG A 209 0.15 -11.11 4.62
N ARG A 210 -0.68 -11.08 3.57
CA ARG A 210 -1.50 -9.93 3.19
C ARG A 210 -2.96 -10.07 3.60
N GLU A 211 -3.63 -8.94 3.77
CA GLU A 211 -5.11 -8.84 3.83
C GLU A 211 -5.72 -9.82 4.85
N VAL A 212 -5.07 -9.91 6.01
CA VAL A 212 -5.43 -10.91 7.02
C VAL A 212 -6.65 -10.42 7.78
N LYS A 213 -7.72 -11.20 7.70
CA LYS A 213 -8.95 -10.91 8.46
C LYS A 213 -8.67 -11.01 9.96
N PHE A 214 -8.95 -9.95 10.70
CA PHE A 214 -8.75 -9.90 12.15
C PHE A 214 -10.01 -9.50 12.92
N ALA A 215 -10.99 -8.88 12.24
CA ALA A 215 -12.32 -8.59 12.78
C ALA A 215 -13.42 -8.99 11.79
N LYS A 216 -14.69 -8.91 12.21
CA LYS A 216 -15.85 -9.36 11.42
C LYS A 216 -15.84 -8.77 10.00
N ASN A 217 -15.52 -7.48 9.88
CA ASN A 217 -15.58 -6.69 8.65
C ASN A 217 -14.29 -5.92 8.34
N SER A 218 -13.16 -6.33 8.94
CA SER A 218 -11.89 -5.62 8.80
C SER A 218 -10.72 -6.57 8.60
N ARG A 219 -9.79 -6.14 7.77
CA ARG A 219 -8.55 -6.81 7.43
C ARG A 219 -7.41 -5.86 7.75
N VAL A 220 -6.30 -6.43 8.23
CA VAL A 220 -5.05 -5.71 8.37
C VAL A 220 -4.27 -5.90 7.09
N ASP A 221 -3.56 -4.87 6.66
CA ASP A 221 -2.84 -4.91 5.39
C ASP A 221 -1.79 -6.03 5.37
N PHE A 222 -1.03 -6.19 6.47
CA PHE A 222 -0.04 -7.26 6.60
C PHE A 222 0.03 -7.89 7.99
N VAL A 223 0.45 -9.16 8.04
CA VAL A 223 0.93 -9.83 9.25
C VAL A 223 2.31 -10.41 8.96
N LEU A 224 3.29 -9.99 9.76
CA LEU A 224 4.66 -10.51 9.74
C LEU A 224 4.78 -11.62 10.77
N THR A 225 5.48 -12.70 10.43
CA THR A 225 5.72 -13.80 11.39
C THR A 225 7.21 -14.09 11.52
N SER A 226 7.68 -14.29 12.75
CA SER A 226 8.95 -14.96 13.03
C SER A 226 8.70 -16.36 13.53
N ASN A 227 9.56 -17.30 13.14
CA ASN A 227 9.46 -18.71 13.47
C ASN A 227 10.66 -19.17 14.31
N ALA A 228 10.44 -20.18 15.16
CA ALA A 228 11.51 -20.95 15.79
C ALA A 228 12.05 -22.01 14.81
N GLU A 229 13.14 -22.68 15.20
CA GLU A 229 13.76 -23.75 14.40
C GLU A 229 12.81 -24.92 14.12
N ASP A 230 11.86 -25.17 15.02
CA ASP A 230 10.82 -26.21 14.86
C ASP A 230 9.65 -25.77 13.97
N GLY A 231 9.70 -24.56 13.41
CA GLY A 231 8.68 -23.98 12.55
C GLY A 231 7.50 -23.34 13.30
N SER A 232 7.49 -23.37 14.63
CA SER A 232 6.45 -22.69 15.42
C SER A 232 6.58 -21.17 15.37
N VAL A 233 5.47 -20.44 15.40
CA VAL A 233 5.46 -18.97 15.34
C VAL A 233 5.85 -18.39 16.70
N THR A 234 6.97 -17.69 16.76
CA THR A 234 7.48 -17.02 17.98
C THR A 234 7.00 -15.59 18.10
N HIS A 235 6.66 -14.94 16.99
CA HIS A 235 6.18 -13.56 16.98
C HIS A 235 5.23 -13.31 15.80
N GLU A 236 4.03 -12.80 16.06
CA GLU A 236 3.19 -12.16 15.04
C GLU A 236 3.20 -10.63 15.20
N LYS A 237 3.46 -9.90 14.11
CA LYS A 237 3.35 -8.44 14.05
C LYS A 237 2.31 -8.01 13.01
N TYR A 238 1.28 -7.30 13.46
CA TYR A 238 0.20 -6.79 12.62
C TYR A 238 0.58 -5.41 12.07
N VAL A 239 0.46 -5.17 10.77
CA VAL A 239 0.91 -3.92 10.13
C VAL A 239 -0.21 -3.34 9.29
N GLU A 240 -0.67 -2.15 9.67
CA GLU A 240 -1.61 -1.34 8.91
C GLU A 240 -0.85 -0.25 8.12
N VAL A 241 -1.31 0.10 6.93
CA VAL A 241 -0.73 1.12 6.06
C VAL A 241 -1.69 2.29 5.92
N LYS A 242 -1.12 3.50 5.90
CA LYS A 242 -1.80 4.75 5.58
C LYS A 242 -1.01 5.49 4.51
N SER A 243 -1.72 5.94 3.47
CA SER A 243 -1.16 6.82 2.45
C SER A 243 -1.30 8.27 2.92
N VAL A 244 -0.19 9.01 2.93
CA VAL A 244 -0.14 10.39 3.41
C VAL A 244 0.31 11.30 2.27
N THR A 245 -0.46 12.37 2.02
CA THR A 245 -0.22 13.30 0.92
C THR A 245 -0.27 14.77 1.34
N LEU A 246 -1.08 15.08 2.36
CA LEU A 246 -1.19 16.43 2.92
C LEU A 246 0.08 16.78 3.70
N ALA A 247 0.55 18.00 3.50
CA ALA A 247 1.60 18.61 4.31
C ALA A 247 1.14 19.98 4.80
N LEU A 248 1.42 20.27 6.06
CA LEU A 248 1.29 21.59 6.65
C LEU A 248 2.59 22.35 6.47
N GLU A 249 2.47 23.63 6.18
CA GLU A 249 3.62 24.52 6.11
C GLU A 249 4.17 24.79 7.50
N GLY A 250 5.47 25.03 7.57
CA GLY A 250 6.14 25.47 8.79
C GLY A 250 5.70 26.88 9.21
N SER A 251 6.07 27.25 10.42
CA SER A 251 5.97 28.63 10.89
C SER A 251 7.22 29.42 10.52
N GLU A 252 7.22 30.74 10.72
CA GLU A 252 8.44 31.55 10.55
C GLU A 252 9.57 31.10 11.48
N GLU A 253 9.23 30.58 12.66
CA GLU A 253 10.20 30.11 13.67
C GLU A 253 10.73 28.70 13.38
N ASP A 254 9.93 27.88 12.71
CA ASP A 254 10.25 26.52 12.30
C ASP A 254 9.66 26.27 10.90
N PRO A 255 10.45 26.49 9.83
CA PRO A 255 9.99 26.34 8.46
C PRO A 255 9.80 24.87 8.05
N SER A 256 10.01 23.92 8.97
CA SER A 256 9.88 22.50 8.68
C SER A 256 8.45 22.14 8.26
N ARG A 257 8.33 21.44 7.13
CA ARG A 257 7.03 20.99 6.60
C ARG A 257 6.64 19.66 7.26
N CYS A 258 5.41 19.59 7.75
CA CYS A 258 4.88 18.44 8.46
C CYS A 258 3.90 17.66 7.59
N ALA A 259 4.22 16.41 7.25
CA ALA A 259 3.26 15.53 6.63
C ALA A 259 2.17 15.14 7.63
N VAL A 260 0.90 15.20 7.26
CA VAL A 260 -0.19 14.91 8.20
C VAL A 260 -1.25 13.97 7.63
N PHE A 261 -1.81 13.14 8.51
CA PHE A 261 -2.90 12.23 8.17
C PHE A 261 -3.97 12.18 9.26
N PRO A 262 -5.27 12.15 8.90
CA PRO A 262 -5.82 12.24 7.54
C PRO A 262 -5.90 13.69 7.03
N ASP A 263 -6.28 13.87 5.76
CA ASP A 263 -6.58 15.17 5.14
C ASP A 263 -8.04 15.61 5.35
N THR A 264 -8.87 14.75 5.95
CA THR A 264 -10.25 15.01 6.36
C THR A 264 -10.71 13.95 7.36
N VAL A 265 -11.86 14.15 8.00
CA VAL A 265 -12.43 13.17 8.92
C VAL A 265 -12.56 11.79 8.24
N SER A 266 -11.92 10.78 8.84
CA SER A 266 -11.86 9.42 8.29
C SER A 266 -12.37 8.40 9.30
N THR A 267 -13.69 8.20 9.31
CA THR A 267 -14.34 7.20 10.16
C THR A 267 -13.82 5.78 9.90
N ARG A 268 -13.37 5.49 8.68
CA ARG A 268 -12.68 4.24 8.33
C ARG A 268 -11.33 4.12 9.05
N ALA A 269 -10.50 5.16 9.00
CA ALA A 269 -9.21 5.13 9.67
C ALA A 269 -9.37 5.04 11.20
N GLN A 270 -10.30 5.80 11.78
CA GLN A 270 -10.68 5.72 13.19
C GLN A 270 -11.09 4.30 13.60
N LYS A 271 -11.95 3.66 12.79
CA LYS A 271 -12.38 2.28 13.03
C LYS A 271 -11.19 1.31 13.00
N HIS A 272 -10.33 1.41 12.00
CA HIS A 272 -9.20 0.48 11.84
C HIS A 272 -8.19 0.56 13.00
N VAL A 273 -7.82 1.78 13.44
CA VAL A 273 -6.89 1.93 14.58
C VAL A 273 -7.50 1.42 15.88
N THR A 274 -8.80 1.62 16.08
CA THR A 274 -9.54 1.11 17.24
C THR A 274 -9.55 -0.42 17.24
N GLU A 275 -9.98 -1.04 16.15
CA GLU A 275 -10.06 -2.50 16.05
C GLU A 275 -8.67 -3.17 16.14
N LEU A 276 -7.62 -2.54 15.62
CA LEU A 276 -6.24 -3.05 15.75
C LEU A 276 -5.77 -3.00 17.21
N THR A 277 -6.10 -1.93 17.94
CA THR A 277 -5.79 -1.78 19.37
C THR A 277 -6.52 -2.83 20.20
N GLU A 278 -7.82 -3.02 19.96
CA GLU A 278 -8.65 -4.03 20.63
C GLU A 278 -8.17 -5.45 20.35
N LEU A 279 -7.82 -5.76 19.10
CA LEU A 279 -7.27 -7.06 18.70
C LEU A 279 -5.99 -7.35 19.48
N LEU A 280 -5.04 -6.40 19.51
CA LEU A 280 -3.76 -6.61 20.18
C LEU A 280 -3.96 -6.87 21.67
N ALA A 281 -4.79 -6.06 22.34
CA ALA A 281 -5.11 -6.23 23.75
C ALA A 281 -5.79 -7.59 24.03
N ALA A 282 -6.76 -7.99 23.22
CA ALA A 282 -7.46 -9.27 23.38
C ALA A 282 -6.53 -10.48 23.19
N LYS A 283 -5.67 -10.45 22.16
CA LYS A 283 -4.72 -11.53 21.89
C LYS A 283 -3.64 -11.63 22.97
N ILE A 284 -3.11 -10.51 23.46
CA ILE A 284 -2.13 -10.50 24.57
C ILE A 284 -2.75 -11.14 25.83
N LYS A 285 -3.95 -10.71 26.23
CA LYS A 285 -4.67 -11.30 27.38
C LYS A 285 -4.93 -12.80 27.21
N ALA A 286 -5.28 -13.23 26.00
CA ALA A 286 -5.50 -14.64 25.71
C ALA A 286 -4.21 -15.47 25.80
N GLU A 287 -3.08 -14.94 25.35
CA GLU A 287 -1.76 -15.59 25.50
C GLU A 287 -1.29 -15.63 26.95
N GLU A 288 -1.56 -14.59 27.74
CA GLU A 288 -1.26 -14.57 29.18
C GLU A 288 -2.10 -15.59 29.96
N SER A 289 -3.39 -15.73 29.61
CA SER A 289 -4.30 -16.68 30.25
C SER A 289 -3.91 -18.15 29.99
N LYS A 290 -3.14 -18.43 28.92
CA LYS A 290 -2.60 -19.77 28.65
C LYS A 290 -1.43 -20.16 29.57
N LYS A 291 -0.86 -19.22 30.34
CA LYS A 291 0.28 -19.42 31.25
C LYS A 291 -0.13 -19.72 32.71
N GLY A 292 -1.22 -20.47 32.93
CA GLY A 292 -1.72 -20.83 34.27
C GLY A 292 -0.68 -21.54 35.16
N PRO A 293 -0.91 -21.62 36.49
CA PRO A 293 0.13 -21.87 37.50
C PRO A 293 0.77 -23.28 37.47
N GLU A 294 0.20 -24.23 36.73
CA GLU A 294 0.72 -25.61 36.66
C GLU A 294 0.64 -26.12 35.21
N ARG A 295 1.75 -25.99 34.47
CA ARG A 295 2.04 -26.90 33.36
C ARG A 295 3.38 -27.56 33.64
N GLU A 296 3.28 -28.84 33.99
CA GLU A 296 4.40 -29.77 34.13
C GLU A 296 5.34 -29.70 32.92
N ALA A 297 6.63 -29.87 33.22
CA ALA A 297 7.80 -29.48 32.46
C ALA A 297 8.07 -30.27 31.16
N ASN A 298 7.06 -30.63 30.35
CA ASN A 298 7.30 -31.48 29.17
C ASN A 298 6.68 -31.04 27.83
N THR A 299 6.16 -29.81 27.72
CA THR A 299 5.87 -29.20 26.41
C THR A 299 6.42 -27.79 26.38
N LYS A 300 7.51 -27.59 25.63
CA LYS A 300 8.22 -26.32 25.46
C LYS A 300 7.43 -25.40 24.52
N THR A 301 6.15 -25.15 24.79
CA THR A 301 5.32 -24.23 24.01
C THR A 301 5.70 -22.81 24.39
N THR A 302 6.61 -22.21 23.62
CA THR A 302 6.97 -20.80 23.77
C THR A 302 5.76 -19.95 23.39
N ALA A 303 5.31 -19.09 24.31
CA ALA A 303 4.18 -18.20 24.05
C ALA A 303 4.53 -17.26 22.88
N THR A 304 3.65 -17.19 21.88
CA THR A 304 3.84 -16.33 20.71
C THR A 304 3.78 -14.86 21.14
N LYS A 305 4.85 -14.11 20.86
CA LYS A 305 4.89 -12.65 21.05
C LYS A 305 3.90 -11.99 20.08
N LEU A 306 3.29 -10.90 20.51
CA LEU A 306 2.35 -10.12 19.69
C LEU A 306 2.74 -8.65 19.72
N SER A 307 2.64 -7.98 18.57
CA SER A 307 2.81 -6.53 18.45
C SER A 307 2.06 -5.99 17.24
N ALA A 308 1.92 -4.68 17.13
CA ALA A 308 1.40 -4.06 15.92
C ALA A 308 2.16 -2.79 15.54
N ALA A 309 2.06 -2.40 14.28
CA ALA A 309 2.56 -1.15 13.74
C ALA A 309 1.55 -0.53 12.76
N ILE A 310 1.56 0.80 12.68
CA ILE A 310 0.91 1.57 11.62
C ILE A 310 2.02 2.29 10.85
N ILE A 311 2.10 2.04 9.54
CA ILE A 311 3.06 2.67 8.64
C ILE A 311 2.35 3.76 7.85
N PHE A 312 2.73 5.00 8.09
CA PHE A 312 2.34 6.18 7.33
C PHE A 312 3.35 6.39 6.20
N LEU A 313 2.98 5.99 4.98
CA LEU A 313 3.79 6.22 3.79
C LEU A 313 3.49 7.61 3.23
N VAL A 314 4.41 8.53 3.46
CA VAL A 314 4.38 9.92 3.00
C VAL A 314 4.84 9.96 1.54
N GLN A 315 3.88 10.15 0.63
CA GLN A 315 4.11 10.11 -0.81
C GLN A 315 4.56 11.46 -1.38
N ARG A 316 5.60 12.03 -0.76
CA ARG A 316 6.26 13.29 -1.11
C ARG A 316 7.61 13.38 -0.40
N ASP A 317 8.54 14.14 -0.95
CA ASP A 317 9.95 14.21 -0.50
C ASP A 317 10.33 15.53 0.19
N ASP A 318 9.36 16.42 0.41
CA ASP A 318 9.55 17.77 0.93
C ASP A 318 9.09 17.93 2.39
N CYS A 319 8.83 16.84 3.11
CA CYS A 319 8.45 16.85 4.52
C CYS A 319 9.58 16.27 5.38
N THR A 320 9.84 16.90 6.52
CA THR A 320 10.89 16.50 7.46
C THR A 320 10.35 15.86 8.72
N GLU A 321 9.03 15.90 8.93
CA GLU A 321 8.35 15.37 10.09
C GLU A 321 6.93 14.87 9.72
N PHE A 322 6.31 14.12 10.64
CA PHE A 322 4.96 13.59 10.45
C PHE A 322 4.11 13.72 11.72
N ALA A 323 2.80 13.97 11.57
CA ALA A 323 1.84 13.93 12.67
C ALA A 323 0.46 13.37 12.28
N PRO A 324 -0.25 12.65 13.17
CA PRO A 324 -1.69 12.45 13.07
C PRO A 324 -2.39 13.81 13.18
N SER A 325 -3.17 14.21 12.16
CA SER A 325 -3.68 15.58 12.08
C SER A 325 -4.78 15.86 13.12
N ILE A 326 -4.50 16.74 14.08
CA ILE A 326 -5.51 17.22 15.03
C ILE A 326 -6.53 18.13 14.33
N GLN A 327 -6.05 18.99 13.43
CA GLN A 327 -6.89 19.95 12.70
C GLN A 327 -7.97 19.27 11.84
N HIS A 328 -7.63 18.16 11.18
CA HIS A 328 -8.53 17.51 10.21
C HIS A 328 -9.34 16.37 10.84
N ASP A 329 -8.79 15.66 11.82
CA ASP A 329 -9.48 14.58 12.53
C ASP A 329 -8.90 14.37 13.94
N LYS A 330 -9.25 15.28 14.88
CA LYS A 330 -8.88 15.19 16.29
C LYS A 330 -9.12 13.80 16.90
N LYS A 331 -10.25 13.17 16.57
CA LYS A 331 -10.59 11.84 17.09
C LYS A 331 -9.61 10.78 16.60
N PHE A 332 -9.21 10.81 15.32
CA PHE A 332 -8.18 9.92 14.82
C PHE A 332 -6.83 10.14 15.53
N ALA A 333 -6.41 11.40 15.74
CA ALA A 333 -5.18 11.72 16.45
C ALA A 333 -5.18 11.21 17.91
N GLU A 334 -6.29 11.36 18.61
CA GLU A 334 -6.49 10.80 19.96
C GLU A 334 -6.41 9.26 19.94
N LEU A 335 -7.03 8.60 18.97
CA LEU A 335 -6.97 7.15 18.82
C LEU A 335 -5.54 6.66 18.50
N CYS A 336 -4.77 7.39 17.70
CA CYS A 336 -3.34 7.11 17.49
C CYS A 336 -2.56 7.20 18.80
N SER A 337 -2.85 8.20 19.63
CA SER A 337 -2.22 8.34 20.95
C SER A 337 -2.56 7.17 21.88
N VAL A 338 -3.81 6.70 21.86
CA VAL A 338 -4.23 5.51 22.62
C VAL A 338 -3.55 4.24 22.10
N ALA A 339 -3.47 4.08 20.78
CA ALA A 339 -2.78 2.96 20.13
C ALA A 339 -1.29 2.90 20.52
N ALA A 340 -0.60 4.06 20.46
CA ALA A 340 0.80 4.18 20.85
C ALA A 340 1.02 3.80 22.33
N LYS A 341 0.16 4.30 23.24
CA LYS A 341 0.18 3.91 24.67
C LYS A 341 -0.07 2.42 24.89
N SER A 342 -0.79 1.77 23.97
CA SER A 342 -1.07 0.33 23.99
C SER A 342 0.05 -0.52 23.33
N GLY A 343 1.17 0.09 22.95
CA GLY A 343 2.32 -0.61 22.36
C GLY A 343 2.29 -0.75 20.84
N ILE A 344 1.37 -0.07 20.14
CA ILE A 344 1.38 -0.02 18.67
C ILE A 344 2.43 0.98 18.19
N GLN A 345 3.36 0.53 17.35
CA GLN A 345 4.38 1.40 16.75
C GLN A 345 3.75 2.29 15.69
N LEU A 346 3.95 3.62 15.77
CA LEU A 346 3.58 4.54 14.69
C LEU A 346 4.87 4.87 13.93
N LEU A 347 4.97 4.41 12.69
CA LEU A 347 6.13 4.61 11.83
C LEU A 347 5.74 5.47 10.64
N SER A 348 6.57 6.43 10.28
CA SER A 348 6.37 7.31 9.13
C SER A 348 7.60 7.28 8.25
N TYR A 349 7.40 7.11 6.95
CA TYR A 349 8.48 7.09 5.96
C TYR A 349 8.09 7.92 4.75
N SER A 350 9.01 8.75 4.27
CA SER A 350 8.84 9.47 3.02
C SER A 350 9.35 8.69 1.82
N CYS A 351 8.78 8.97 0.66
CA CYS A 351 9.29 8.53 -0.62
C CYS A 351 9.36 9.66 -1.63
N ALA A 352 10.34 9.59 -2.53
CA ALA A 352 10.44 10.49 -3.67
C ALA A 352 9.78 9.86 -4.90
N LEU A 353 8.95 10.64 -5.58
CA LEU A 353 8.34 10.28 -6.85
C LEU A 353 9.15 10.93 -7.98
N MET A 354 9.67 10.10 -8.88
CA MET A 354 10.61 10.52 -9.93
C MET A 354 10.07 10.06 -11.29
N PRO A 355 9.12 10.80 -11.89
CA PRO A 355 8.75 10.53 -13.27
C PRO A 355 9.90 10.91 -14.21
N ASP A 356 10.09 10.10 -15.23
CA ASP A 356 11.03 10.30 -16.32
C ASP A 356 10.21 10.44 -17.61
N GLU A 357 9.82 11.68 -17.90
CA GLU A 357 9.00 12.01 -19.06
C GLU A 357 9.71 11.71 -20.38
N ALA A 358 11.05 11.80 -20.41
CA ALA A 358 11.84 11.53 -21.60
C ALA A 358 11.76 10.05 -22.01
N ASN A 359 11.76 9.15 -21.02
CA ASN A 359 11.64 7.71 -21.24
C ASN A 359 10.22 7.17 -21.01
N SER A 360 9.23 8.04 -20.80
CA SER A 360 7.85 7.66 -20.45
C SER A 360 7.81 6.65 -19.29
N SER A 361 8.67 6.81 -18.29
CA SER A 361 8.81 5.88 -17.18
C SER A 361 8.85 6.63 -15.86
N GLY A 362 9.09 5.93 -14.75
CA GLY A 362 9.33 6.58 -13.48
C GLY A 362 9.55 5.58 -12.36
N ALA A 363 9.95 6.09 -11.20
CA ALA A 363 10.12 5.28 -10.02
C ALA A 363 9.70 6.00 -8.75
N VAL A 364 9.42 5.22 -7.72
CA VAL A 364 9.24 5.70 -6.35
C VAL A 364 10.35 5.10 -5.50
N SER A 365 11.14 5.95 -4.83
CA SER A 365 12.22 5.52 -3.94
C SER A 365 11.86 5.80 -2.48
N LEU A 366 12.10 4.83 -1.59
CA LEU A 366 12.02 5.04 -0.16
C LEU A 366 13.18 5.93 0.28
N LEU A 367 12.89 6.98 1.02
CA LEU A 367 13.90 7.88 1.58
C LEU A 367 14.27 7.40 2.99
N GLY A 368 13.67 8.01 4.01
CA GLY A 368 13.96 7.74 5.40
C GLY A 368 12.71 7.85 6.27
N SER A 369 12.88 7.55 7.56
CA SER A 369 11.83 7.76 8.53
C SER A 369 11.68 9.25 8.83
N LEU A 370 10.44 9.67 9.04
CA LEU A 370 10.14 11.00 9.53
C LEU A 370 9.84 10.94 11.04
N PRO A 371 10.40 11.82 11.87
CA PRO A 371 10.06 11.91 13.30
C PRO A 371 8.58 12.22 13.48
N LEU A 372 7.99 11.59 14.51
CA LEU A 372 6.59 11.76 14.89
C LEU A 372 6.43 12.96 15.82
N GLN A 373 5.64 13.94 15.41
CA GLN A 373 5.20 15.06 16.25
C GLN A 373 3.85 14.78 16.90
N LYS A 374 3.64 15.31 18.11
CA LYS A 374 2.45 15.04 18.93
C LYS A 374 1.38 16.14 18.87
N ASP A 375 1.77 17.36 18.47
CA ASP A 375 0.97 18.56 18.68
C ASP A 375 0.63 19.33 17.39
N LYS A 376 0.68 18.68 16.22
CA LYS A 376 0.46 19.30 14.89
C LYS A 376 -0.88 18.95 14.24
#